data_AF-A0A8C6CK52-F1
#
_entry.id   AF-A0A8C6CK52-F1
#
_cell.length_a   1.000
_cell.length_b   1.000
_cell.length_c   1.000
_cell.angle_alpha   90.00
_cell.angle_beta   90.00
_cell.angle_gamma   90.00
#
_symmetry.space_group_name_H-M   'P 1'
#
loop_
_entity.id
_entity.type
_entity.pdbx_description
1 polymer ?
#
loop_
_entity_poly.entity_id
_entity_poly.type
_entity_poly.pdbx_seq_one_letter_code
_entity_poly.pdbx_strand_id
1 'polypeptide(L)'
;MAQGLIEVERKFIPRPGTEERLQELGGTLEHRVTFRDSYYDTPELSLMRADYWLRQREGSGWELKCPGAASVSGPHTEYKELTAEPSIVVQLCEVLGAEVPGAGGVATVLGPLGLQLVASFVTKRTAWKLVLSGADGEERLLRVDLDTADFGYAVGEVEALVHKEAEVPAALEKIHHLSSLLGVLAQERAPAKLIVYLQRFRPQDYQRLLEVYGSKEKPETGDLDKTRG
;
A
#
# COMPACT_ATOMS: atom_id res chain seq x y z
N MET A 1 11.04 -20.32 -9.13
CA MET A 1 10.30 -19.04 -9.27
C MET A 1 9.52 -18.86 -7.98
N ALA A 2 9.99 -18.05 -7.04
CA ALA A 2 9.18 -17.69 -5.88
C ALA A 2 8.00 -16.86 -6.42
N GLN A 3 6.82 -17.47 -6.48
CA GLN A 3 5.60 -16.76 -6.85
C GLN A 3 5.38 -15.69 -5.78
N GLY A 4 5.52 -14.42 -6.17
CA GLY A 4 5.29 -13.30 -5.26
C GLY A 4 3.84 -13.31 -4.82
N LEU A 5 3.59 -13.14 -3.54
CA LEU A 5 2.26 -12.88 -3.02
C LEU A 5 1.82 -11.49 -3.49
N ILE A 6 0.61 -11.43 -4.03
CA ILE A 6 -0.05 -10.18 -4.41
C ILE A 6 -0.91 -9.77 -3.24
N GLU A 7 -0.61 -8.62 -2.66
CA GLU A 7 -1.40 -7.97 -1.63
C GLU A 7 -2.48 -7.13 -2.31
N VAL A 8 -3.73 -7.47 -2.06
CA VAL A 8 -4.89 -6.68 -2.47
C VAL A 8 -5.44 -6.03 -1.22
N GLU A 9 -5.46 -4.69 -1.19
CA GLU A 9 -5.84 -3.94 0.00
C GLU A 9 -6.88 -2.86 -0.29
N ARG A 10 -7.71 -2.58 0.71
CA ARG A 10 -8.56 -1.39 0.76
C ARG A 10 -8.41 -0.69 2.10
N LYS A 11 -8.08 0.60 2.04
CA LYS A 11 -7.94 1.44 3.23
C LYS A 11 -9.24 2.14 3.58
N PHE A 12 -9.48 2.34 4.87
CA PHE A 12 -10.63 3.06 5.41
C PHE A 12 -10.25 3.81 6.69
N ILE A 13 -11.11 4.73 7.13
CA ILE A 13 -10.94 5.43 8.40
C ILE A 13 -11.68 4.64 9.49
N PRO A 14 -10.97 4.09 10.50
CA PRO A 14 -11.61 3.36 11.60
C PRO A 14 -12.57 4.27 12.35
N ARG A 15 -13.75 3.75 12.67
CA ARG A 15 -14.79 4.46 13.44
C ARG A 15 -14.86 3.88 14.86
N PRO A 16 -15.41 4.62 15.83
CA PRO A 16 -15.81 4.02 17.10
C PRO A 16 -16.72 2.81 16.82
N GLY A 17 -16.46 1.66 17.44
CA GLY A 17 -17.20 0.43 17.18
C GLY A 17 -16.56 -0.51 16.15
N THR A 18 -15.46 -0.14 15.46
CA THR A 18 -14.87 -1.00 14.43
C THR A 18 -14.34 -2.33 14.99
N GLU A 19 -13.66 -2.31 16.14
CA GLU A 19 -13.16 -3.55 16.77
C GLU A 19 -14.31 -4.44 17.25
N GLU A 20 -15.34 -3.85 17.87
CA GLU A 20 -16.55 -4.56 18.30
C GLU A 20 -17.27 -5.20 17.10
N ARG A 21 -17.37 -4.45 15.99
CA ARG A 21 -17.97 -4.96 14.76
C ARG A 21 -17.17 -6.11 14.15
N LEU A 22 -15.84 -6.05 14.19
CA LEU A 22 -14.98 -7.16 13.76
C LEU A 22 -15.23 -8.41 14.59
N GLN A 23 -15.39 -8.28 15.92
CA GLN A 23 -15.74 -9.40 16.80
C GLN A 23 -17.12 -10.00 16.49
N GLU A 24 -18.14 -9.16 16.30
CA GLU A 24 -19.50 -9.61 15.93
C GLU A 24 -19.53 -10.39 14.61
N LEU A 25 -18.66 -10.02 13.67
CA LEU A 25 -18.49 -10.70 12.39
C LEU A 25 -17.64 -11.98 12.49
N GLY A 26 -17.26 -12.41 13.70
CA GLY A 26 -16.45 -13.61 13.94
C GLY A 26 -14.95 -13.40 13.74
N GLY A 27 -14.49 -12.15 13.69
CA GLY A 27 -13.08 -11.81 13.62
C GLY A 27 -12.33 -12.21 14.87
N THR A 28 -11.14 -12.77 14.66
CA THR A 28 -10.21 -13.13 15.73
C THR A 28 -9.09 -12.11 15.80
N LEU A 29 -8.82 -11.60 17.00
CA LEU A 29 -7.67 -10.75 17.26
C LEU A 29 -6.40 -11.62 17.20
N GLU A 30 -5.52 -11.38 16.23
CA GLU A 30 -4.26 -12.14 16.12
C GLU A 30 -3.20 -11.59 17.06
N HIS A 31 -2.91 -10.28 16.97
CA HIS A 31 -1.88 -9.66 17.81
C HIS A 31 -2.03 -8.13 17.86
N ARG A 32 -1.36 -7.55 18.86
CA ARG A 32 -1.10 -6.10 18.97
C ARG A 32 0.40 -5.89 18.96
N VAL A 33 0.87 -5.00 18.09
CA VAL A 33 2.30 -4.75 17.92
C VAL A 33 2.57 -3.26 17.77
N THR A 34 3.77 -2.85 18.15
CA THR A 34 4.27 -1.49 17.92
C THR A 34 5.60 -1.60 17.21
N PHE A 35 5.74 -0.92 16.08
CA PHE A 35 6.96 -0.95 15.27
C PHE A 35 7.22 0.43 14.65
N ARG A 36 8.48 0.70 14.34
CA ARG A 36 8.89 1.88 13.58
C ARG A 36 9.11 1.52 12.12
N ASP A 37 8.48 2.28 11.22
CA ASP A 37 8.81 2.26 9.81
C ASP A 37 9.67 3.48 9.47
N SER A 38 10.76 3.25 8.73
CA SER A 38 11.64 4.28 8.17
C SER A 38 11.58 4.19 6.65
N TYR A 39 11.02 5.21 6.02
CA TYR A 39 10.81 5.27 4.57
C TYR A 39 11.95 5.99 3.87
N TYR A 40 12.36 5.44 2.73
CA TYR A 40 13.48 5.95 1.95
C TYR A 40 13.05 6.26 0.52
N ASP A 41 13.50 7.40 -0.01
CA ASP A 41 13.26 7.82 -1.40
C ASP A 41 14.34 8.80 -1.85
N THR A 42 14.37 9.16 -3.12
CA THR A 42 15.20 10.24 -3.66
C THR A 42 14.69 11.62 -3.20
N PRO A 43 15.49 12.70 -3.30
CA PRO A 43 15.02 14.07 -3.03
C PRO A 43 13.82 14.52 -3.88
N GLU A 44 13.63 13.89 -5.04
CA GLU A 44 12.54 14.11 -5.98
C GLU A 44 11.31 13.24 -5.71
N LEU A 45 11.36 12.35 -4.71
CA LEU A 45 10.34 11.33 -4.41
C LEU A 45 10.07 10.41 -5.61
N SER A 46 11.12 9.98 -6.29
CA SER A 46 11.03 9.19 -7.53
C SER A 46 10.31 7.86 -7.32
N LEU A 47 10.54 7.17 -6.19
CA LEU A 47 9.87 5.91 -5.88
C LEU A 47 8.38 6.14 -5.66
N MET A 48 7.99 7.08 -4.80
CA MET A 48 6.57 7.37 -4.54
C MET A 48 5.83 7.83 -5.81
N ARG A 49 6.48 8.63 -6.67
CA ARG A 49 5.91 9.05 -7.96
C ARG A 49 5.64 7.88 -8.91
N ALA A 50 6.45 6.84 -8.81
CA ALA A 50 6.31 5.58 -9.53
C ALA A 50 5.44 4.54 -8.79
N ASP A 51 4.83 4.90 -7.65
CA ASP A 51 4.03 4.01 -6.78
C ASP A 51 4.82 2.87 -6.13
N TYR A 52 6.11 3.12 -5.85
CA TYR A 52 6.99 2.25 -5.08
C TYR A 52 7.19 2.80 -3.66
N TRP A 53 7.23 1.89 -2.69
CA TRP A 53 7.31 2.26 -1.28
C TRP A 53 8.39 1.44 -0.57
N LEU A 54 9.60 2.02 -0.48
CA LEU A 54 10.71 1.41 0.24
C LEU A 54 10.65 1.79 1.73
N ARG A 55 10.63 0.79 2.60
CA ARG A 55 10.71 0.99 4.05
C ARG A 55 11.65 -0.02 4.70
N GLN A 56 12.24 0.40 5.81
CA GLN A 56 12.84 -0.48 6.78
C GLN A 56 11.94 -0.51 8.02
N ARG A 57 11.46 -1.70 8.37
CA ARG A 57 10.64 -1.93 9.55
C ARG A 57 11.47 -2.51 10.68
N GLU A 58 11.42 -1.86 11.83
CA GLU A 58 12.06 -2.34 13.05
C GLU A 58 11.58 -3.74 13.40
N GLY A 59 12.51 -4.69 13.53
CA GLY A 59 12.23 -6.10 13.84
C GLY A 59 11.86 -7.00 12.64
N SER A 60 11.58 -6.45 11.45
CA SER A 60 11.25 -7.22 10.23
C SER A 60 12.35 -7.13 9.16
N GLY A 61 12.95 -5.95 8.98
CA GLY A 61 13.95 -5.70 7.94
C GLY A 61 13.44 -4.82 6.81
N TRP A 62 13.95 -5.04 5.59
CA TRP A 62 13.63 -4.23 4.42
C TRP A 62 12.41 -4.77 3.67
N GLU A 63 11.51 -3.87 3.28
CA GLU A 63 10.29 -4.18 2.55
C GLU A 63 10.11 -3.15 1.43
N LEU A 64 9.84 -3.62 0.21
CA LEU A 64 9.50 -2.78 -0.93
C LEU A 64 8.13 -3.20 -1.46
N LYS A 65 7.15 -2.28 -1.40
CA LYS A 65 5.89 -2.44 -2.16
C LYS A 65 6.12 -1.95 -3.58
N CYS A 66 5.87 -2.82 -4.55
CA CYS A 66 5.90 -2.53 -5.98
C CYS A 66 4.47 -2.49 -6.51
N PRO A 67 4.10 -1.56 -7.41
CA PRO A 67 2.76 -1.51 -7.95
C PRO A 67 2.42 -2.81 -8.67
N GLY A 68 1.21 -3.31 -8.42
CA GLY A 68 0.64 -4.46 -9.10
C GLY A 68 0.31 -4.18 -10.57
N ALA A 69 -0.13 -5.20 -11.30
CA ALA A 69 -0.60 -4.99 -12.67
C ALA A 69 -1.89 -4.16 -12.62
N ALA A 70 -1.89 -2.95 -13.19
CA ALA A 70 -3.05 -2.06 -13.23
C ALA A 70 -4.21 -2.69 -14.03
N SER A 71 -4.93 -3.62 -13.40
CA SER A 71 -5.90 -4.49 -14.05
C SER A 71 -7.34 -4.10 -13.68
N VAL A 72 -7.55 -3.49 -12.50
CA VAL A 72 -8.86 -3.09 -12.01
C VAL A 72 -8.86 -1.65 -11.48
N SER A 73 -9.85 -0.86 -11.89
CA SER A 73 -10.05 0.51 -11.40
C SER A 73 -10.90 0.50 -10.13
N GLY A 74 -10.49 1.21 -9.08
CA GLY A 74 -11.26 1.32 -7.83
C GLY A 74 -10.49 1.97 -6.68
N PRO A 75 -11.09 2.08 -5.48
CA PRO A 75 -10.44 2.63 -4.27
C PRO A 75 -9.50 1.62 -3.58
N HIS A 76 -9.20 0.49 -4.23
CA HIS A 76 -8.29 -0.53 -3.76
C HIS A 76 -6.90 -0.28 -4.32
N THR A 77 -5.91 -0.96 -3.75
CA THR A 77 -4.56 -0.96 -4.29
C THR A 77 -4.01 -2.37 -4.29
N GLU A 78 -3.21 -2.66 -5.31
CA GLU A 78 -2.55 -3.94 -5.51
C GLU A 78 -1.05 -3.71 -5.44
N TYR A 79 -0.39 -4.46 -4.57
CA TYR A 79 1.05 -4.40 -4.43
C TYR A 79 1.67 -5.79 -4.42
N LYS A 80 2.83 -5.89 -5.06
CA LYS A 80 3.75 -7.01 -4.85
C LYS A 80 4.74 -6.60 -3.78
N GLU A 81 4.75 -7.32 -2.66
CA GLU A 81 5.70 -7.08 -1.58
C GLU A 81 6.99 -7.88 -1.80
N LEU A 82 8.12 -7.19 -1.85
CA LEU A 82 9.46 -7.77 -1.86
C LEU A 82 10.11 -7.60 -0.49
N THR A 83 10.51 -8.71 0.13
CA THR A 83 11.20 -8.73 1.43
C THR A 83 12.62 -9.28 1.33
N ALA A 84 12.94 -10.01 0.25
CA ALA A 84 14.28 -10.49 0.00
C ALA A 84 15.16 -9.35 -0.52
N GLU A 85 16.18 -8.96 0.26
CA GLU A 85 17.07 -7.85 -0.09
C GLU A 85 17.65 -7.90 -1.51
N PRO A 86 18.12 -9.06 -2.04
CA PRO A 86 18.60 -9.12 -3.42
C PRO A 86 17.52 -8.74 -4.45
N SER A 87 16.27 -9.15 -4.22
CA SER A 87 15.15 -8.80 -5.09
C SER A 87 14.78 -7.32 -4.98
N ILE A 88 14.85 -6.76 -3.77
CA ILE A 88 14.65 -5.32 -3.54
C ILE A 88 15.70 -4.51 -4.29
N VAL A 89 16.99 -4.87 -4.17
CA VAL A 89 18.09 -4.17 -4.84
C VAL A 89 17.91 -4.17 -6.36
N VAL A 90 17.59 -5.33 -6.96
CA VAL A 90 17.33 -5.42 -8.41
C VAL A 90 16.18 -4.48 -8.82
N GLN A 91 15.08 -4.49 -8.08
CA GLN A 91 13.92 -3.66 -8.39
C GLN A 91 14.20 -2.16 -8.22
N LEU A 92 14.96 -1.78 -7.18
CA LEU A 92 15.36 -0.38 -6.96
C LEU A 92 16.25 0.14 -8.09
N CYS A 93 17.17 -0.68 -8.58
CA CYS A 93 18.03 -0.30 -9.71
C CYS A 93 17.23 -0.15 -11.00
N GLU A 94 16.29 -1.07 -11.25
CA GLU A 94 15.41 -1.00 -12.42
C GLU A 94 14.56 0.28 -12.43
N VAL A 95 13.87 0.60 -11.33
CA VAL A 95 12.98 1.77 -11.27
C VAL A 95 13.74 3.10 -11.28
N LEU A 96 14.97 3.13 -10.77
CA LEU A 96 15.81 4.33 -10.75
C LEU A 96 16.72 4.45 -11.98
N GLY A 97 16.70 3.48 -12.89
CA GLY A 97 17.54 3.48 -14.09
C GLY A 97 19.03 3.38 -13.81
N ALA A 98 19.42 2.67 -12.73
CA ALA A 98 20.79 2.48 -12.30
C ALA A 98 21.30 1.07 -12.62
N GLU A 99 22.62 0.91 -12.75
CA GLU A 99 23.22 -0.42 -12.84
C GLU A 99 23.13 -1.15 -11.50
N VAL A 100 22.79 -2.43 -11.53
CA VAL A 100 22.74 -3.27 -10.32
C VAL A 100 24.16 -3.37 -9.76
N PRO A 101 24.42 -2.87 -8.53
CA PRO A 101 25.72 -3.06 -7.89
C PRO A 101 26.00 -4.56 -7.73
N GLY A 102 27.26 -4.94 -7.52
CA GLY A 102 27.62 -6.33 -7.17
C GLY A 102 26.91 -6.82 -5.89
N ALA A 103 27.30 -8.00 -5.38
CA ALA A 103 26.68 -8.58 -4.18
C ALA A 103 26.62 -7.59 -3.01
N GLY A 104 25.42 -7.16 -2.61
CA GLY A 104 25.17 -6.16 -1.57
C GLY A 104 23.72 -6.18 -1.11
N GLY A 105 23.49 -5.74 0.14
CA GLY A 105 22.15 -5.57 0.70
C GLY A 105 21.56 -4.19 0.42
N VAL A 106 20.30 -3.97 0.79
CA VAL A 106 19.58 -2.71 0.53
C VAL A 106 20.31 -1.51 1.15
N ALA A 107 20.85 -1.68 2.37
CA ALA A 107 21.61 -0.64 3.05
C ALA A 107 22.85 -0.17 2.27
N THR A 108 23.46 -1.04 1.46
CA THR A 108 24.66 -0.69 0.68
C THR A 108 24.35 0.12 -0.57
N VAL A 109 23.12 0.01 -1.09
CA VAL A 109 22.71 0.68 -2.32
C VAL A 109 21.99 2.01 -2.08
N LEU A 110 21.62 2.33 -0.83
CA LEU A 110 20.94 3.59 -0.51
C LEU A 110 21.75 4.82 -0.99
N GLY A 111 23.02 4.91 -0.60
CA GLY A 111 23.89 6.02 -0.99
C GLY A 111 24.11 6.13 -2.51
N PRO A 112 24.56 5.06 -3.18
CA PRO A 112 24.72 5.03 -4.64
C PRO A 112 23.46 5.40 -5.43
N LEU A 113 22.28 5.03 -4.93
CA LEU A 113 20.98 5.33 -5.56
C LEU A 113 20.40 6.68 -5.15
N GLY A 114 21.09 7.45 -4.29
CA GLY A 114 20.60 8.75 -3.81
C GLY A 114 19.37 8.64 -2.89
N LEU A 115 19.13 7.48 -2.30
CA LEU A 115 18.01 7.25 -1.39
C LEU A 115 18.34 7.78 0.01
N GLN A 116 17.47 8.64 0.52
CA GLN A 116 17.57 9.25 1.85
C GLN A 116 16.31 8.98 2.67
N LEU A 117 16.44 9.07 3.99
CA LEU A 117 15.29 8.97 4.89
C LEU A 117 14.32 10.13 4.63
N VAL A 118 13.09 9.81 4.22
CA VAL A 118 12.06 10.82 3.92
C VAL A 118 10.99 10.91 5.00
N ALA A 119 10.75 9.82 5.74
CA ALA A 119 9.85 9.78 6.88
C ALA A 119 10.26 8.68 7.87
N SER A 120 10.03 8.91 9.16
CA SER A 120 10.11 7.86 10.19
C SER A 120 9.04 8.10 11.24
N PHE A 121 8.24 7.08 11.52
CA PHE A 121 7.17 7.13 12.50
C PHE A 121 6.89 5.76 13.09
N VAL A 122 6.38 5.75 14.32
CA VAL A 122 5.92 4.54 15.02
C VAL A 122 4.46 4.29 14.68
N THR A 123 4.12 3.03 14.42
CA THR A 123 2.75 2.55 14.24
C THR A 123 2.40 1.58 15.36
N LYS A 124 1.25 1.81 16.00
CA LYS A 124 0.57 0.82 16.86
C LYS A 124 -0.48 0.12 16.02
N ARG A 125 -0.33 -1.20 15.84
CA ARG A 125 -1.21 -2.03 15.02
C ARG A 125 -2.00 -3.00 15.90
N THR A 126 -3.30 -3.09 15.64
CA THR A 126 -4.13 -4.21 16.04
C THR A 126 -4.48 -5.02 14.80
N ALA A 127 -3.98 -6.25 14.71
CA ALA A 127 -4.18 -7.14 13.57
C ALA A 127 -5.31 -8.14 13.86
N TRP A 128 -6.30 -8.17 12.96
CA TRP A 128 -7.45 -9.04 13.03
C TRP A 128 -7.49 -9.98 11.84
N LYS A 129 -8.09 -11.14 12.03
CA LYS A 129 -8.25 -12.17 11.02
C LYS A 129 -9.71 -12.61 10.94
N LEU A 130 -10.27 -12.53 9.74
CA LEU A 130 -11.64 -12.96 9.44
C LEU A 130 -11.62 -14.07 8.39
N VAL A 131 -12.36 -15.14 8.67
CA VAL A 131 -12.66 -16.19 7.70
C VAL A 131 -14.08 -15.96 7.23
N LEU A 132 -14.24 -15.58 5.95
CA LEU A 132 -15.56 -15.50 5.33
C LEU A 132 -15.81 -16.77 4.53
N SER A 133 -16.88 -17.49 4.86
CA SER A 133 -17.36 -18.61 4.07
C SER A 133 -18.11 -18.08 2.85
N GLY A 134 -17.63 -18.42 1.65
CA GLY A 134 -18.36 -18.17 0.41
C GLY A 134 -19.60 -19.05 0.26
N ALA A 135 -20.51 -18.68 -0.65
CA ALA A 135 -21.70 -19.48 -0.99
C ALA A 135 -21.35 -20.85 -1.60
N ASP A 136 -20.14 -20.95 -2.14
CA ASP A 136 -19.44 -22.08 -2.72
C ASP A 136 -18.65 -22.92 -1.69
N GLY A 137 -18.70 -22.55 -0.40
CA GLY A 137 -18.01 -23.28 0.68
C GLY A 137 -16.51 -23.02 0.77
N GLU A 138 -15.96 -22.16 -0.08
CA GLU A 138 -14.57 -21.73 0.03
C GLU A 138 -14.39 -20.71 1.17
N GLU A 139 -13.65 -21.12 2.19
CA GLU A 139 -13.13 -20.24 3.23
C GLU A 139 -11.95 -19.46 2.66
N ARG A 140 -12.07 -18.13 2.63
CA ARG A 140 -10.93 -17.28 2.29
C ARG A 140 -10.67 -16.29 3.40
N LEU A 141 -9.37 -16.10 3.64
CA LEU A 141 -8.88 -15.34 4.76
C LEU A 141 -8.72 -13.87 4.39
N LEU A 142 -9.37 -13.01 5.14
CA LEU A 142 -9.11 -11.58 5.14
C LEU A 142 -8.39 -11.21 6.43
N ARG A 143 -7.47 -10.26 6.33
CA ARG A 143 -6.89 -9.60 7.49
C ARG A 143 -7.38 -8.17 7.56
N VAL A 144 -7.52 -7.67 8.77
CA VAL A 144 -7.90 -6.29 9.03
C VAL A 144 -6.91 -5.69 10.01
N ASP A 145 -6.10 -4.77 9.52
CA ASP A 145 -5.12 -4.06 10.33
C ASP A 145 -5.65 -2.69 10.71
N LEU A 146 -5.76 -2.45 12.02
CA LEU A 146 -6.12 -1.14 12.57
C LEU A 146 -4.87 -0.47 13.10
N ASP A 147 -4.43 0.55 12.40
CA ASP A 147 -3.19 1.25 12.68
C ASP A 147 -3.45 2.63 13.27
N THR A 148 -2.62 2.99 14.25
CA THR A 148 -2.50 4.36 14.74
C THR A 148 -1.04 4.77 14.74
N ALA A 149 -0.70 5.78 13.94
CA ALA A 149 0.63 6.36 13.91
C ALA A 149 0.86 7.28 15.13
N ASP A 150 2.10 7.44 15.57
CA ASP A 150 2.51 8.29 16.70
C ASP A 150 2.19 9.78 16.51
N PHE A 151 1.99 10.22 15.26
CA PHE A 151 1.48 11.55 14.93
C PHE A 151 -0.05 11.66 14.99
N GLY A 152 -0.76 10.63 15.46
CA GLY A 152 -2.20 10.66 15.75
C GLY A 152 -3.12 10.39 14.55
N TYR A 153 -2.60 9.89 13.43
CA TYR A 153 -3.44 9.43 12.32
C TYR A 153 -3.79 7.96 12.49
N ALA A 154 -5.08 7.62 12.33
CA ALA A 154 -5.57 6.26 12.38
C ALA A 154 -6.10 5.83 11.00
N VAL A 155 -5.78 4.61 10.60
CA VAL A 155 -6.21 4.02 9.32
C VAL A 155 -6.45 2.53 9.50
N GLY A 156 -7.49 2.02 8.86
CA GLY A 156 -7.80 0.61 8.78
C GLY A 156 -7.47 0.09 7.39
N GLU A 157 -6.97 -1.14 7.30
CA GLU A 157 -6.63 -1.79 6.03
C GLU A 157 -7.32 -3.16 6.03
N VAL A 158 -8.19 -3.42 5.05
CA VAL A 158 -8.69 -4.77 4.78
C VAL A 158 -7.83 -5.35 3.67
N GLU A 159 -7.12 -6.45 3.95
CA GLU A 159 -6.16 -7.06 3.02
C GLU A 159 -6.53 -8.52 2.72
N ALA A 160 -6.21 -8.93 1.49
CA ALA A 160 -6.21 -10.31 1.04
C ALA A 160 -4.90 -10.59 0.32
N LEU A 161 -4.31 -11.77 0.59
CA LEU A 161 -3.13 -12.24 -0.11
C LEU A 161 -3.55 -13.28 -1.16
N VAL A 162 -3.19 -13.05 -2.42
CA VAL A 162 -3.45 -13.96 -3.54
C VAL A 162 -2.16 -14.37 -4.25
N HIS A 163 -2.19 -15.49 -4.98
CA HIS A 163 -1.01 -16.02 -5.66
C HIS A 163 -0.99 -15.69 -7.15
N LYS A 164 -2.17 -15.39 -7.72
CA LYS A 164 -2.34 -15.13 -9.16
C LYS A 164 -3.20 -13.88 -9.36
N GLU A 165 -2.83 -13.10 -10.38
CA GLU A 165 -3.59 -11.95 -10.87
C GLU A 165 -5.07 -12.29 -11.14
N ALA A 166 -5.34 -13.49 -11.65
CA ALA A 166 -6.71 -13.95 -11.92
C ALA A 166 -7.60 -14.05 -10.66
N GLU A 167 -7.01 -14.08 -9.46
CA GLU A 167 -7.72 -14.15 -8.18
C GLU A 167 -8.04 -12.76 -7.62
N VAL A 168 -7.39 -11.69 -8.11
CA VAL A 168 -7.55 -10.31 -7.64
C VAL A 168 -9.01 -9.84 -7.67
N PRO A 169 -9.78 -10.02 -8.77
CA PRO A 169 -11.19 -9.61 -8.78
C PRO A 169 -12.03 -10.28 -7.69
N ALA A 170 -11.81 -11.56 -7.43
CA ALA A 170 -12.53 -12.29 -6.39
C ALA A 170 -12.11 -11.86 -4.97
N ALA A 171 -10.85 -11.48 -4.77
CA ALA A 171 -10.39 -10.89 -3.52
C ALA A 171 -11.02 -9.51 -3.28
N LEU A 172 -11.10 -8.67 -4.32
CA LEU A 172 -11.71 -7.34 -4.25
C LEU A 172 -13.18 -7.37 -3.85
N GLU A 173 -13.98 -8.26 -4.44
CA GLU A 173 -15.39 -8.41 -4.07
C GLU A 173 -15.55 -8.74 -2.58
N LYS A 174 -14.67 -9.58 -2.03
CA LYS A 174 -14.68 -9.95 -0.60
C LYS A 174 -14.26 -8.78 0.28
N ILE A 175 -13.22 -8.05 -0.12
CA ILE A 175 -12.75 -6.84 0.57
C ILE A 175 -13.88 -5.80 0.60
N HIS A 176 -14.54 -5.56 -0.53
CA HIS A 176 -15.68 -4.64 -0.62
C HIS A 176 -16.85 -5.09 0.26
N HIS A 177 -17.17 -6.38 0.24
CA HIS A 177 -18.22 -6.94 1.08
C HIS A 177 -17.92 -6.74 2.57
N LEU A 178 -16.74 -7.15 3.05
CA LEU A 178 -16.35 -6.96 4.45
C LEU A 178 -16.33 -5.47 4.82
N SER A 179 -15.76 -4.63 3.96
CA SER A 179 -15.75 -3.18 4.22
C SER A 179 -17.17 -2.60 4.35
N SER A 180 -18.13 -3.09 3.57
CA SER A 180 -19.53 -2.67 3.68
C SER A 180 -20.14 -3.08 5.03
N LEU A 181 -19.82 -4.28 5.53
CA LEU A 181 -20.25 -4.78 6.84
C LEU A 181 -19.64 -3.99 8.00
N LEU A 182 -18.45 -3.40 7.79
CA LEU A 182 -17.78 -2.48 8.71
C LEU A 182 -18.28 -1.03 8.59
N GLY A 183 -19.24 -0.76 7.69
CA GLY A 183 -19.81 0.58 7.50
C GLY A 183 -18.92 1.55 6.71
N VAL A 184 -17.93 1.04 5.96
CA VAL A 184 -17.07 1.84 5.08
C VAL A 184 -17.84 2.23 3.83
N LEU A 185 -17.93 3.52 3.52
CA LEU A 185 -18.64 4.01 2.34
C LEU A 185 -17.88 3.61 1.06
N ALA A 186 -18.58 3.28 -0.02
CA ALA A 186 -17.96 2.80 -1.26
C ALA A 186 -16.95 3.80 -1.85
N GLN A 187 -17.27 5.09 -1.79
CA GLN A 187 -16.44 6.21 -2.25
C GLN A 187 -15.37 6.66 -1.25
N GLU A 188 -15.34 6.08 -0.04
CA GLU A 188 -14.35 6.43 0.97
C GLU A 188 -12.95 6.09 0.47
N ARG A 189 -12.04 7.07 0.58
CA ARG A 189 -10.62 6.90 0.32
C ARG A 189 -9.86 7.37 1.56
N ALA A 190 -9.11 6.46 2.17
CA ALA A 190 -8.22 6.78 3.27
C ALA A 190 -6.78 6.89 2.76
N PRO A 191 -6.08 8.02 2.98
CA PRO A 191 -4.69 8.16 2.58
C PRO A 191 -3.80 7.21 3.38
N ALA A 192 -2.73 6.73 2.75
CA ALA A 192 -1.70 5.97 3.45
C ALA A 192 -1.02 6.83 4.54
N LYS A 193 -0.52 6.16 5.59
CA LYS A 193 0.15 6.83 6.73
C LYS A 193 1.28 7.76 6.26
N LEU A 194 2.09 7.31 5.30
CA LEU A 194 3.19 8.10 4.74
C LEU A 194 2.69 9.37 4.03
N ILE A 195 1.58 9.30 3.30
CA ILE A 195 0.99 10.47 2.63
C ILE A 195 0.54 11.51 3.66
N VAL A 196 -0.10 11.08 4.75
CA VAL A 196 -0.49 11.98 5.85
C VAL A 196 0.73 12.53 6.58
N TYR A 197 1.80 11.75 6.73
CA TYR A 197 3.06 12.22 7.29
C TYR A 197 3.65 13.36 6.43
N LEU A 198 3.74 13.17 5.11
CA LEU A 198 4.25 14.21 4.21
C LEU A 198 3.37 15.45 4.22
N GLN A 199 2.04 15.30 4.23
CA GLN A 199 1.11 16.42 4.37
C GLN A 199 1.41 17.29 5.61
N ARG A 200 1.71 16.66 6.76
CA ARG A 200 1.88 17.35 8.03
C ARG A 200 3.29 17.89 8.24
N PHE A 201 4.31 17.13 7.87
CA PHE A 201 5.70 17.39 8.25
C PHE A 201 6.59 17.80 7.08
N ARG A 202 6.18 17.52 5.83
CA ARG A 202 6.92 17.85 4.60
C ARG A 202 5.98 18.37 3.50
N PRO A 203 5.20 19.45 3.76
CA PRO A 203 4.11 19.86 2.88
C PRO A 203 4.57 20.24 1.47
N GLN A 204 5.78 20.78 1.29
CA GLN A 204 6.34 21.07 -0.04
C GLN A 204 6.54 19.78 -0.86
N ASP A 205 6.99 18.71 -0.21
CA ASP A 205 7.20 17.42 -0.87
C ASP A 205 5.87 16.77 -1.22
N TYR A 206 4.89 16.89 -0.33
CA TYR A 206 3.52 16.47 -0.61
C TYR A 206 2.91 17.19 -1.82
N GLN A 207 3.08 18.51 -1.94
CA GLN A 207 2.60 19.26 -3.11
C GLN A 207 3.28 18.78 -4.41
N ARG A 208 4.61 18.60 -4.39
CA ARG A 208 5.37 18.06 -5.53
C ARG A 208 4.92 16.65 -5.94
N LEU A 209 4.35 15.88 -5.02
CA LEU A 209 3.79 14.56 -5.27
C LEU A 209 2.39 14.66 -5.90
N LEU A 210 1.54 15.58 -5.40
CA LEU A 210 0.20 15.82 -5.94
C LEU A 210 0.21 16.30 -7.40
N GLU A 211 1.15 17.15 -7.78
CA GLU A 211 1.29 17.63 -9.17
C GLU A 211 1.43 16.47 -10.17
N VAL A 212 2.09 15.38 -9.75
CA VAL A 212 2.28 14.17 -10.56
C VAL A 212 1.00 13.32 -10.59
N TYR A 213 0.32 13.13 -9.45
CA TYR A 213 -0.92 12.36 -9.40
C TYR A 213 -2.09 13.07 -10.13
N GLY A 214 -2.23 14.38 -9.96
CA GLY A 214 -3.25 15.18 -10.66
C GLY A 214 -3.04 15.28 -12.18
N SER A 215 -1.82 15.02 -12.66
CA SER A 215 -1.52 14.95 -14.10
C SER A 215 -1.88 13.60 -14.72
N LYS A 216 -1.91 12.51 -13.93
CA LYS A 216 -2.33 11.16 -14.38
C LYS A 216 -3.86 11.01 -14.51
N GLU A 217 -4.65 11.88 -13.87
CA GLU A 217 -6.12 11.85 -13.93
C GLU A 217 -6.74 12.74 -15.01
N LYS A 218 -5.95 13.47 -15.82
CA LYS A 218 -6.51 14.20 -16.97
C LYS A 218 -6.85 13.22 -18.10
N PRO A 219 -8.13 13.09 -18.51
CA PRO A 219 -8.44 12.45 -19.77
C PRO A 219 -7.81 13.29 -20.89
N GLU A 220 -7.16 12.64 -21.84
CA GLU A 220 -6.88 13.26 -23.14
C GLU A 220 -8.23 13.65 -23.75
N THR A 221 -8.62 14.91 -23.59
CA THR A 221 -9.67 15.51 -24.40
C THR A 221 -9.10 15.57 -25.81
N GLY A 222 -9.44 14.55 -26.60
CA GLY A 222 -9.17 14.50 -28.03
C GLY A 222 -9.71 15.75 -28.70
N ASP A 223 -8.78 16.52 -29.25
CA ASP A 223 -9.02 17.64 -30.14
C ASP A 223 -9.63 17.09 -31.43
N LEU A 224 -10.95 17.14 -31.55
CA LEU A 224 -11.69 16.90 -32.79
C LEU A 224 -12.52 18.16 -33.11
N ASP A 225 -11.83 19.23 -33.48
CA ASP A 225 -12.44 20.28 -34.30
C ASP A 225 -11.50 20.70 -35.43
N LYS A 226 -11.80 20.18 -36.62
CA LYS A 226 -11.37 20.53 -37.99
C LYS A 226 -11.73 19.29 -38.84
N THR A 227 -12.72 19.28 -39.72
CA THR A 227 -13.04 20.24 -40.77
C THR A 227 -14.46 19.96 -41.29
N ARG A 228 -15.33 20.97 -41.29
CA ARG A 228 -16.39 21.12 -42.28
C ARG A 228 -15.98 22.25 -43.22
N GLY A 229 -15.72 21.91 -44.47
CA GLY A 229 -15.42 22.78 -45.59
C GLY A 229 -15.40 21.93 -46.85
#